data_AF-A0A0B0D4Q4-F1
#
_entry.id   AF-A0A0B0D4Q4-F1
#
_cell.length_a   1.000
_cell.length_b   1.000
_cell.length_c   1.000
_cell.angle_alpha   90.00
_cell.angle_beta   90.00
_cell.angle_gamma   90.00
#
_symmetry.space_group_name_H-M   'P 1'
#
loop_
_entity.id
_entity.type
_entity.pdbx_description
1 polymer ?
#
loop_
_entity_poly.entity_id
_entity_poly.type
_entity_poly.pdbx_seq_one_letter_code
_entity_poly.pdbx_strand_id
1 'polypeptide(L)'
;MGIAVLFLVLATVTPFLFMQMKKPALAAVQSVLLVGMWVYFFQVLYFTTPAAFSITWSTYYLSLVMAEVAWVMFVIAMVKSNPRLKDTLKESMK
;
A
#
# COMPACT_ATOMS: atom_id res chain seq x y z
N MET A 1 6.44 -14.91 -8.76
CA MET A 1 5.68 -14.71 -7.51
C MET A 1 6.41 -13.88 -6.45
N GLY A 2 7.74 -13.87 -6.37
CA GLY A 2 8.46 -13.10 -5.33
C GLY A 2 8.16 -11.60 -5.30
N ILE A 3 8.05 -10.95 -6.47
CA ILE A 3 7.71 -9.51 -6.55
C ILE A 3 6.31 -9.23 -5.99
N ALA A 4 5.33 -10.09 -6.27
CA ALA A 4 3.97 -9.92 -5.73
C ALA A 4 3.95 -9.95 -4.20
N VAL A 5 4.75 -10.83 -3.58
CA VAL A 5 4.88 -10.92 -2.12
C VAL A 5 5.48 -9.64 -1.54
N LEU A 6 6.46 -9.00 -2.20
CA LEU A 6 7.01 -7.71 -1.74
C LEU A 6 5.91 -6.63 -1.65
N PHE A 7 5.12 -6.49 -2.71
CA PHE A 7 4.00 -5.54 -2.71
C PHE A 7 2.94 -5.87 -1.66
N LEU A 8 2.73 -7.15 -1.38
CA LEU A 8 1.78 -7.63 -0.38
C LEU A 8 2.25 -7.29 1.05
N VAL A 9 3.56 -7.43 1.32
CA VAL A 9 4.17 -6.97 2.57
C VAL A 9 4.06 -5.44 2.69
N LEU A 10 4.37 -4.69 1.63
CA LEU A 10 4.23 -3.23 1.63
C LEU A 10 2.79 -2.77 1.88
N ALA A 11 1.80 -3.45 1.28
CA ALA A 11 0.38 -3.19 1.50
C ALA A 11 -0.07 -3.51 2.93
N THR A 12 0.55 -4.50 3.57
CA THR A 12 0.28 -4.88 4.97
C THR A 12 0.70 -3.79 5.95
N VAL A 13 1.77 -3.05 5.63
CA VAL A 13 2.24 -1.92 6.47
C VAL A 13 1.42 -0.65 6.23
N THR A 14 0.71 -0.55 5.10
CA THR A 14 0.00 0.68 4.69
C THR A 14 -0.99 1.25 5.71
N PRO A 15 -1.86 0.46 6.38
CA PRO A 15 -2.78 1.01 7.38
C PRO A 15 -2.06 1.80 8.48
N PHE A 16 -0.88 1.34 8.89
CA PHE A 16 -0.06 2.02 9.89
C PHE A 16 0.50 3.35 9.37
N LEU A 17 0.90 3.42 8.09
CA LEU A 17 1.33 4.67 7.47
C LEU A 17 0.18 5.70 7.46
N PHE A 18 -1.03 5.27 7.12
CA PHE A 18 -2.20 6.14 7.19
C PHE A 18 -2.50 6.64 8.61
N MET A 19 -2.33 5.78 9.62
CA MET A 19 -2.46 6.18 11.02
C MET A 19 -1.40 7.20 11.43
N GLN A 20 -0.13 6.99 11.05
CA GLN A 20 0.95 7.96 11.31
C GLN A 20 0.68 9.32 10.65
N MET A 21 0.10 9.31 9.45
CA MET A 21 -0.30 10.52 8.73
C MET A 21 -1.63 11.13 9.22
N LYS A 22 -2.21 10.66 10.34
CA LYS A 22 -3.50 11.10 10.90
C LYS A 22 -4.67 10.99 9.91
N LYS A 23 -4.69 9.95 9.07
CA LYS A 23 -5.75 9.65 8.10
C LYS A 23 -6.49 8.34 8.46
N PRO A 24 -7.23 8.30 9.59
CA PRO A 24 -7.82 7.06 10.12
C PRO A 24 -8.87 6.44 9.19
N ALA A 25 -9.62 7.24 8.44
CA ALA A 25 -10.59 6.74 7.48
C ALA A 25 -9.92 5.90 6.37
N LEU A 26 -8.78 6.37 5.84
CA LEU A 26 -8.01 5.62 4.84
C LEU A 26 -7.36 4.37 5.45
N ALA A 27 -6.92 4.45 6.71
CA ALA A 27 -6.41 3.27 7.43
C ALA A 27 -7.48 2.18 7.55
N ALA A 28 -8.73 2.56 7.89
CA ALA A 28 -9.85 1.63 7.99
C ALA A 28 -10.19 1.00 6.63
N VAL A 29 -10.32 1.81 5.57
CA VAL A 29 -10.59 1.32 4.21
C VAL A 29 -9.48 0.37 3.74
N GLN A 30 -8.21 0.77 3.90
CA GLN A 30 -7.08 -0.08 3.51
C GLN A 30 -7.04 -1.38 4.30
N SER A 31 -7.43 -1.38 5.57
CA SER A 31 -7.47 -2.62 6.38
C SER A 31 -8.49 -3.61 5.83
N VAL A 32 -9.67 -3.13 5.41
CA VAL A 32 -10.69 -3.98 4.77
C VAL A 32 -10.18 -4.52 3.43
N LEU A 33 -9.57 -3.66 2.60
CA LEU A 33 -8.99 -4.07 1.32
C LEU A 33 -7.86 -5.08 1.50
N LEU A 34 -7.03 -4.90 2.53
CA LEU A 34 -5.91 -5.78 2.86
C LEU A 34 -6.40 -7.19 3.21
N VAL A 35 -7.49 -7.32 3.96
CA VAL A 35 -8.10 -8.64 4.24
C VAL A 35 -8.48 -9.33 2.92
N GLY A 36 -9.16 -8.61 2.02
CA GLY A 36 -9.51 -9.15 0.70
C GLY A 36 -8.29 -9.53 -0.14
N MET A 37 -7.21 -8.74 -0.07
CA MET A 37 -5.94 -9.00 -0.74
C MET A 37 -5.29 -10.31 -0.25
N TRP A 38 -5.22 -10.53 1.06
CA TRP A 38 -4.69 -11.78 1.62
C TRP A 38 -5.56 -12.98 1.25
N VAL A 39 -6.88 -12.84 1.29
CA VAL A 39 -7.81 -13.90 0.85
C VAL A 39 -7.56 -14.26 -0.61
N TYR A 40 -7.45 -13.29 -1.51
CA TYR A 40 -7.13 -13.53 -2.92
C TYR A 40 -5.80 -14.25 -3.09
N PHE A 41 -4.75 -13.80 -2.38
CA PHE A 41 -3.43 -14.41 -2.46
C PHE A 41 -3.44 -15.88 -2.05
N PHE A 42 -4.12 -16.23 -0.95
CA PHE A 42 -4.26 -17.62 -0.53
C PHE A 42 -5.10 -18.47 -1.49
N GLN A 43 -6.15 -17.88 -2.10
CA GLN A 43 -6.93 -18.55 -3.14
C GLN A 43 -6.07 -18.89 -4.37
N VAL A 44 -5.20 -17.98 -4.80
CA VAL A 44 -4.28 -18.22 -5.93
C VAL A 44 -3.21 -19.28 -5.60
N LEU A 45 -2.76 -19.34 -4.34
CA LEU A 45 -1.72 -20.29 -3.94
C LEU A 45 -2.22 -21.72 -3.72
N TYR A 46 -3.40 -21.87 -3.13
CA TYR A 46 -3.86 -23.16 -2.59
C TYR A 46 -5.15 -23.67 -3.24
N PHE A 47 -5.87 -22.83 -3.98
CA PHE A 47 -7.17 -23.14 -4.55
C PHE A 47 -7.23 -22.71 -6.03
N THR A 48 -8.45 -22.49 -6.53
CA THR A 48 -8.68 -21.96 -7.87
C THR A 48 -8.49 -20.45 -7.88
N THR A 49 -7.73 -19.96 -8.86
CA THR A 49 -7.60 -18.54 -9.15
C THR A 49 -8.98 -17.89 -9.32
N PRO A 50 -9.33 -16.87 -8.51
CA PRO A 50 -10.61 -16.18 -8.64
C PRO A 50 -10.71 -15.48 -10.00
N ALA A 51 -11.93 -15.47 -10.57
CA ALA A 51 -12.20 -14.82 -11.84
C ALA A 51 -11.83 -13.32 -11.81
N ALA A 52 -11.46 -12.78 -12.97
CA ALA A 52 -11.23 -11.34 -13.13
C ALA A 52 -12.49 -10.56 -12.70
N PHE A 53 -12.28 -9.40 -12.05
CA PHE A 53 -13.36 -8.55 -11.51
C PHE A 53 -14.23 -9.19 -10.42
N SER A 54 -13.89 -10.37 -9.91
CA SER A 54 -14.48 -10.87 -8.66
C SER A 54 -14.17 -9.95 -7.48
N ILE A 55 -14.87 -10.14 -6.35
CA ILE A 55 -14.69 -9.32 -5.15
C ILE A 55 -13.25 -9.45 -4.63
N THR A 56 -12.71 -10.67 -4.55
CA THR A 56 -11.35 -10.92 -4.08
C THR A 56 -10.30 -10.38 -5.05
N TRP A 57 -10.54 -10.50 -6.36
CA TRP A 57 -9.69 -9.87 -7.38
C TRP A 57 -9.68 -8.34 -7.22
N SER A 58 -10.86 -7.72 -7.10
CA SER A 58 -10.99 -6.26 -7.02
C SER A 58 -10.36 -5.71 -5.75
N THR A 59 -10.58 -6.35 -4.61
CA THR A 59 -9.97 -5.96 -3.33
C THR A 59 -8.45 -6.10 -3.34
N TYR A 60 -7.91 -7.13 -4.01
CA TYR A 60 -6.47 -7.29 -4.19
C TYR A 60 -5.85 -6.11 -4.96
N TYR A 61 -6.37 -5.78 -6.15
CA TYR A 61 -5.80 -4.70 -6.98
C TYR A 61 -6.07 -3.31 -6.40
N LEU A 62 -7.25 -3.08 -5.80
CA LEU A 62 -7.53 -1.82 -5.11
C LEU A 62 -6.62 -1.62 -3.89
N SER A 63 -6.35 -2.68 -3.12
CA SER A 63 -5.42 -2.63 -1.99
C SER A 63 -4.00 -2.26 -2.44
N LEU A 64 -3.55 -2.80 -3.58
CA LEU A 64 -2.25 -2.48 -4.16
C LEU A 64 -2.14 -1.01 -4.57
N VAL A 65 -3.13 -0.50 -5.30
CA VAL A 65 -3.15 0.90 -5.74
C VAL A 65 -3.17 1.83 -4.52
N MET A 66 -4.01 1.53 -3.53
CA MET A 66 -4.09 2.34 -2.32
C MET A 66 -2.82 2.26 -1.47
N ALA A 67 -2.12 1.12 -1.46
CA ALA A 67 -0.81 0.97 -0.85
C ALA A 67 0.24 1.88 -1.50
N GLU A 68 0.31 1.89 -2.84
CA GLU A 68 1.26 2.73 -3.56
C GLU A 68 1.01 4.22 -3.29
N VAL A 69 -0.25 4.66 -3.36
CA VAL A 69 -0.65 6.04 -3.04
C VAL A 69 -0.23 6.42 -1.62
N ALA A 70 -0.40 5.52 -0.65
CA ALA A 70 0.00 5.76 0.73
C ALA A 70 1.52 5.92 0.89
N TRP A 71 2.30 5.06 0.24
CA TRP A 71 3.77 5.14 0.28
C TRP A 71 4.28 6.44 -0.33
N VAL A 72 3.72 6.86 -1.47
CA VAL A 72 4.06 8.16 -2.09
C VAL A 72 3.71 9.32 -1.16
N MET A 73 2.49 9.32 -0.59
CA MET A 73 2.10 10.37 0.37
C MET A 73 2.97 10.39 1.62
N PHE A 74 3.37 9.23 2.12
CA PHE A 74 4.24 9.10 3.28
C PHE A 74 5.63 9.69 3.01
N VAL A 75 6.24 9.40 1.86
CA VAL A 75 7.52 9.99 1.46
C VAL A 75 7.42 11.50 1.34
N ILE A 76 6.37 12.03 0.70
CA ILE A 76 6.14 13.47 0.61
C ILE A 76 6.00 14.10 2.00
N ALA A 77 5.23 13.47 2.90
CA ALA A 77 5.04 13.94 4.26
C ALA A 77 6.35 13.96 5.06
N MET A 78 7.19 12.93 4.90
CA MET A 78 8.50 12.82 5.53
C MET A 78 9.47 13.91 5.04
N VAL A 79 9.53 14.15 3.73
CA VAL A 79 10.38 15.20 3.17
C VAL A 79 9.92 16.58 3.61
N LYS A 80 8.60 16.80 3.67
CA LYS A 80 8.03 18.09 4.10
C LYS A 80 8.27 18.37 5.58
N SER A 81 8.33 17.34 6.43
CA SER A 81 8.55 17.49 7.87
C SER A 81 10.02 17.66 8.25
N ASN A 82 10.98 17.38 7.35
CA ASN A 82 12.41 17.51 7.61
C ASN A 82 13.10 18.52 6.65
N PRO A 83 13.36 19.77 7.10
CA PRO A 83 13.97 20.80 6.27
C PRO A 83 15.36 20.44 5.72
N ARG A 84 16.20 19.77 6.52
CA ARG A 84 17.54 19.34 6.08
C ARG A 84 17.47 18.32 4.94
N LEU A 85 16.55 17.36 5.03
CA LEU A 85 16.34 16.37 3.96
C LEU A 85 15.87 17.03 2.66
N LYS A 86 15.01 18.04 2.76
CA LYS A 86 14.52 18.82 1.61
C LYS A 86 15.65 19.57 0.90
N ASP A 87 16.56 20.18 1.66
CA ASP A 87 17.68 20.94 1.11
C ASP A 87 18.72 20.02 0.43
N THR A 88 19.08 18.89 1.05
CA THR A 88 19.99 17.90 0.45
C THR A 88 19.43 17.31 -0.86
N LEU A 89 18.13 17.00 -0.92
CA LEU A 89 17.51 16.50 -2.15
C LEU A 89 17.54 17.56 -3.26
N LYS A 90 17.33 18.84 -2.92
CA LYS A 90 17.34 19.94 -3.89
C LYS A 90 18.73 20.19 -4.50
N GLU A 91 19.81 20.01 -3.72
CA GLU A 91 21.18 20.06 -4.24
C GLU A 91 21.51 18.89 -5.16
N SER A 92 21.02 17.68 -4.85
CA SER A 92 21.30 16.48 -5.67
C SER A 92 20.61 16.46 -7.05
N MET A 93 19.60 17.32 -7.25
CA MET A 93 18.86 17.45 -8.52
C MET A 93 19.36 18.62 -9.40
N LYS A 94 20.41 19.31 -8.98
CA LYS A 94 21.04 20.43 -9.71
C LYS A 94 22.25 19.95 -10.50
#